data_AF-A0A1E3KZU2-F1
#
_entry.id   AF-A0A1E3KZU2-F1
#
_cell.length_a   1.000
_cell.length_b   1.000
_cell.length_c   1.000
_cell.angle_alpha   90.00
_cell.angle_beta   90.00
_cell.angle_gamma   90.00
#
_symmetry.space_group_name_H-M   'P 1'
#
loop_
_entity.id
_entity.type
_entity.pdbx_description
1 polymer ?
#
loop_
_entity_poly.entity_id
_entity_poly.type
_entity_poly.pdbx_seq_one_letter_code
_entity_poly.pdbx_strand_id
1 'polypeptide(L)'
;MNDQSTTHTSTEPWRITEGGDANAALGESSSIPISSTSDLSVPEPLPAPLRYDFGPGEVTPGYIAVSPDDRYEENVQNRSSYGFAHPERVYGRERSAMYSHYNRTDQSVVTTDHLKSSFCIPLGTSFITDLPNGTYQIQIMVGDEQAATHTIIKCGAGKLMLPPIDTLPGQWISKLFTVPVIDNKLQLHISGKAPRLNAVEITAVPQVLKLFIAGDSTVTDQKEGGAPYAGWGQMLPALFKHDVCVDNHAISGRSSKSFIDEGRLTIIADQLKAGDFLLIQFGHNDEKNDPARGTEPFTTYKDYLLQYIEVARTKGANPILITPVSRRYFDANGFLMDTHGDYIVAVKELAAEQQVPLIDLAEQTKMLLESLGEEQSKSLFVWLYPGEYIHFPDGMEDNTHFQEQGAFQVAQLVAERIRELAIQPLLMYLR
;
A
#
# COMPACT_ATOMS: atom_id res chain seq x y z
N MET A 1 -51.64 -14.08 25.06
CA MET A 1 -51.56 -12.95 24.11
C MET A 1 -50.16 -12.39 24.23
N ASN A 2 -49.44 -12.44 23.12
CA ASN A 2 -47.98 -12.42 23.02
C ASN A 2 -47.34 -11.12 23.48
N ASP A 3 -46.23 -11.28 24.20
CA ASP A 3 -45.19 -10.28 24.41
C ASP A 3 -44.07 -10.59 23.38
N GLN A 4 -43.79 -9.66 22.46
CA GLN A 4 -42.83 -9.87 21.37
C GLN A 4 -41.50 -9.20 21.70
N SER A 5 -40.49 -10.05 21.87
CA SER A 5 -39.07 -9.72 21.81
C SER A 5 -38.70 -9.20 20.41
N THR A 6 -38.18 -7.99 20.32
CA THR A 6 -37.58 -7.46 19.09
C THR A 6 -36.12 -7.91 19.00
N THR A 7 -35.87 -8.86 18.11
CA THR A 7 -34.53 -9.26 17.64
C THR A 7 -34.02 -8.21 16.64
N HIS A 8 -32.92 -7.53 16.95
CA HIS A 8 -32.19 -6.71 15.98
C HIS A 8 -31.37 -7.62 15.05
N THR A 9 -31.84 -7.81 13.82
CA THR A 9 -31.07 -8.41 12.74
C THR A 9 -30.20 -7.34 12.09
N SER A 10 -28.89 -7.43 12.29
CA SER A 10 -27.87 -6.72 11.52
C SER A 10 -27.92 -7.21 10.06
N THR A 11 -28.17 -6.29 9.13
CA THR A 11 -28.05 -6.52 7.69
C THR A 11 -26.84 -5.75 7.19
N GLU A 12 -25.77 -6.45 6.81
CA GLU A 12 -24.58 -5.85 6.19
C GLU A 12 -24.89 -5.31 4.78
N PRO A 13 -24.56 -4.05 4.45
CA PRO A 13 -24.89 -3.46 3.16
C PRO A 13 -23.73 -3.60 2.16
N TRP A 14 -23.30 -4.82 1.83
CA TRP A 14 -22.27 -5.04 0.80
C TRP A 14 -22.57 -6.25 -0.08
N ARG A 15 -23.62 -6.15 -0.91
CA ARG A 15 -23.75 -6.95 -2.14
C ARG A 15 -23.39 -6.05 -3.32
N ILE A 16 -22.15 -6.18 -3.81
CA ILE A 16 -21.84 -5.76 -5.18
C ILE A 16 -22.48 -6.78 -6.11
N THR A 17 -23.39 -6.33 -6.96
CA THR A 17 -24.03 -7.14 -8.01
C THR A 17 -23.01 -7.50 -9.08
N GLU A 18 -22.65 -8.77 -9.19
CA GLU A 18 -22.02 -9.33 -10.38
C GLU A 18 -23.10 -9.59 -11.44
N GLY A 19 -22.89 -9.07 -12.64
CA GLY A 19 -23.68 -9.40 -13.82
C GLY A 19 -22.77 -9.98 -14.88
N GLY A 20 -23.14 -11.14 -15.42
CA GLY A 20 -22.58 -11.67 -16.67
C GLY A 20 -22.37 -13.18 -16.67
N ASP A 21 -23.45 -13.93 -16.93
CA ASP A 21 -23.42 -15.36 -17.26
C ASP A 21 -22.45 -15.68 -18.41
N ALA A 22 -21.60 -16.68 -18.21
CA ALA A 22 -21.06 -17.49 -19.29
C ALA A 22 -20.80 -18.90 -18.77
N ASN A 23 -21.84 -19.75 -18.83
CA ASN A 23 -21.70 -21.18 -18.62
C ASN A 23 -21.82 -21.91 -19.97
N ALA A 24 -20.98 -22.93 -20.12
CA ALA A 24 -21.06 -24.08 -21.02
C ALA A 24 -20.08 -24.15 -22.20
N ALA A 25 -19.00 -24.92 -22.00
CA ALA A 25 -18.62 -26.00 -22.91
C ALA A 25 -17.69 -26.99 -22.19
N LEU A 26 -18.24 -28.15 -21.83
CA LEU A 26 -17.46 -29.34 -21.46
C LEU A 26 -16.82 -29.91 -22.73
N GLY A 27 -15.51 -30.14 -22.69
CA GLY A 27 -14.73 -30.74 -23.76
C GLY A 27 -13.57 -31.56 -23.18
N GLU A 28 -13.41 -32.77 -23.70
CA GLU A 28 -12.67 -33.93 -23.21
C GLU A 28 -11.18 -33.75 -22.84
N SER A 29 -10.73 -34.67 -21.97
CA SER A 29 -9.34 -34.85 -21.54
C SER A 29 -8.38 -35.08 -22.70
N SER A 30 -7.32 -34.28 -22.77
CA SER A 30 -6.11 -34.64 -23.51
C SER A 30 -4.88 -34.46 -22.61
N SER A 31 -4.07 -35.51 -22.56
CA SER A 31 -2.82 -35.62 -21.82
C SER A 31 -1.77 -34.64 -22.37
N ILE A 32 -1.27 -33.75 -21.52
CA ILE A 32 -0.19 -32.80 -21.84
C ILE A 32 1.17 -33.54 -21.73
N PRO A 33 2.05 -33.50 -22.74
CA PRO A 33 3.39 -34.04 -22.61
C PRO A 33 4.26 -33.10 -21.79
N ILE A 34 5.02 -33.67 -20.86
CA ILE A 34 6.04 -32.99 -20.06
C ILE A 34 7.17 -32.55 -21.02
N SER A 35 7.22 -31.26 -21.35
CA SER A 35 8.36 -30.66 -22.05
C SER A 35 9.35 -30.14 -21.03
N SER A 36 10.35 -30.96 -20.71
CA SER A 36 11.52 -30.58 -19.94
C SER A 36 12.52 -29.84 -20.83
N THR A 37 12.43 -28.52 -20.86
CA THR A 37 13.55 -27.66 -21.28
C THR A 37 13.53 -26.42 -20.40
N SER A 38 14.45 -26.36 -19.44
CA SER A 38 14.80 -25.14 -18.73
C SER A 38 15.43 -24.18 -19.75
N ASP A 39 14.58 -23.38 -20.39
CA ASP A 39 15.02 -22.30 -21.24
C ASP A 39 15.66 -21.25 -20.32
N LEU A 40 16.99 -21.21 -20.30
CA LEU A 40 17.76 -20.15 -19.66
C LEU A 40 17.60 -18.90 -20.54
N SER A 41 16.40 -18.32 -20.51
CA SER A 41 16.10 -17.04 -21.15
C SER A 41 17.04 -16.00 -20.57
N VAL A 42 17.83 -15.37 -21.44
CA VAL A 42 18.59 -14.16 -21.09
C VAL A 42 17.60 -13.16 -20.48
N PRO A 43 17.84 -12.62 -19.28
CA PRO A 43 16.92 -11.66 -18.67
C PRO A 43 16.73 -10.49 -19.64
N GLU A 44 15.49 -10.10 -19.88
CA GLU A 44 15.22 -8.90 -20.68
C GLU A 44 15.97 -7.70 -20.08
N PRO A 45 16.55 -6.81 -20.92
CA PRO A 45 17.24 -5.64 -20.44
C PRO A 45 16.28 -4.77 -19.62
N LEU A 46 16.76 -4.25 -18.49
CA LEU A 46 15.96 -3.36 -17.66
C LEU A 46 15.55 -2.11 -18.45
N PRO A 47 14.34 -1.57 -18.21
CA PRO A 47 13.92 -0.34 -18.85
C PRO A 47 14.87 0.80 -18.48
N ALA A 48 15.13 1.68 -19.44
CA ALA A 48 15.94 2.87 -19.22
C ALA A 48 15.30 3.77 -18.14
N PRO A 49 16.10 4.47 -17.32
CA PRO A 49 15.54 5.41 -16.35
C PRO A 49 14.70 6.50 -17.02
N LEU A 50 13.57 6.83 -16.43
CA LEU A 50 12.73 7.95 -16.85
C LEU A 50 12.96 9.13 -15.92
N ARG A 51 13.03 10.33 -16.48
CA ARG A 51 13.28 11.57 -15.73
C ARG A 51 12.33 12.63 -16.23
N TYR A 52 11.55 13.21 -15.33
CA TYR A 52 10.53 14.21 -15.63
C TYR A 52 10.87 15.52 -14.95
N ASP A 53 10.85 16.61 -15.72
CA ASP A 53 11.05 17.98 -15.28
C ASP A 53 9.70 18.71 -15.37
N PHE A 54 9.17 19.12 -14.22
CA PHE A 54 7.81 19.61 -14.09
C PHE A 54 7.77 21.13 -14.11
N GLY A 55 6.82 21.67 -14.87
CA GLY A 55 6.52 23.10 -14.91
C GLY A 55 6.85 23.74 -16.26
N PRO A 56 6.56 25.04 -16.40
CA PRO A 56 6.83 25.79 -17.62
C PRO A 56 8.32 26.15 -17.72
N GLY A 57 8.80 26.40 -18.93
CA GLY A 57 10.15 26.91 -19.18
C GLY A 57 11.02 25.96 -19.99
N GLU A 58 12.34 26.19 -19.95
CA GLU A 58 13.32 25.33 -20.62
C GLU A 58 13.50 24.01 -19.86
N VAL A 59 13.37 22.90 -20.57
CA VAL A 59 13.56 21.56 -20.01
C VAL A 59 15.04 21.30 -19.70
N THR A 60 15.29 20.72 -18.54
CA THR A 60 16.61 20.26 -18.15
C THR A 60 17.13 19.18 -19.12
N PRO A 61 18.36 19.30 -19.68
CA PRO A 61 18.88 18.29 -20.59
C PRO A 61 18.85 16.88 -20.02
N GLY A 62 18.27 15.93 -20.77
CA GLY A 62 18.11 14.53 -20.34
C GLY A 62 16.84 14.27 -19.53
N TYR A 63 15.97 15.27 -19.37
CA TYR A 63 14.63 15.13 -18.78
C TYR A 63 13.55 15.27 -19.84
N ILE A 64 12.41 14.64 -19.57
CA ILE A 64 11.15 14.76 -20.30
C ILE A 64 10.38 15.92 -19.66
N ALA A 65 9.98 16.90 -20.46
CA ALA A 65 9.18 18.02 -19.98
C ALA A 65 7.76 17.56 -19.61
N VAL A 66 7.26 18.03 -18.47
CA VAL A 66 5.86 17.87 -18.04
C VAL A 66 5.24 19.24 -17.78
N SER A 67 4.39 19.68 -18.69
CA SER A 67 3.57 20.89 -18.55
C SER A 67 2.40 20.65 -17.59
N PRO A 68 1.91 21.68 -16.85
CA PRO A 68 0.65 21.57 -16.11
C PRO A 68 -0.55 21.15 -16.97
N ASP A 69 -0.51 21.42 -18.28
CA ASP A 69 -1.59 21.09 -19.22
C ASP A 69 -1.48 19.68 -19.81
N ASP A 70 -0.39 18.94 -19.54
CA ASP A 70 -0.19 17.60 -20.08
C ASP A 70 -1.20 16.64 -19.46
N ARG A 71 -2.12 16.14 -20.28
CA ARG A 71 -3.12 15.15 -19.89
C ARG A 71 -2.58 13.75 -20.11
N TYR A 72 -2.72 12.88 -19.11
CA TYR A 72 -2.53 11.45 -19.34
C TYR A 72 -3.67 10.90 -20.19
N GLU A 73 -3.32 10.23 -21.28
CA GLU A 73 -4.26 9.50 -22.14
C GLU A 73 -3.95 8.01 -22.08
N GLU A 74 -4.97 7.19 -21.80
CA GLU A 74 -4.83 5.73 -21.73
C GLU A 74 -4.89 5.11 -23.14
N ASN A 75 -4.07 4.09 -23.39
CA ASN A 75 -4.05 3.33 -24.66
C ASN A 75 -3.76 4.16 -25.93
N VAL A 76 -2.86 5.13 -25.84
CA VAL A 76 -2.39 5.86 -27.03
C VAL A 76 -1.68 4.89 -27.98
N GLN A 77 -2.19 4.78 -29.21
CA GLN A 77 -1.71 3.80 -30.20
C GLN A 77 -0.18 3.85 -30.37
N ASN A 78 0.51 2.81 -29.89
CA ASN A 78 1.94 2.56 -30.03
C ASN A 78 2.87 3.64 -29.46
N ARG A 79 2.45 4.38 -28.43
CA ARG A 79 3.32 5.33 -27.71
C ARG A 79 3.05 5.27 -26.21
N SER A 80 4.12 5.15 -25.43
CA SER A 80 4.05 5.38 -23.98
C SER A 80 3.54 6.79 -23.71
N SER A 81 2.56 6.89 -22.83
CA SER A 81 1.87 8.10 -22.43
C SER A 81 2.27 8.51 -21.01
N TYR A 82 2.29 9.81 -20.75
CA TYR A 82 2.48 10.38 -19.42
C TYR A 82 1.69 11.69 -19.30
N GLY A 83 1.37 12.11 -18.09
CA GLY A 83 0.70 13.39 -17.82
C GLY A 83 -0.16 13.34 -16.54
N PHE A 84 -0.98 14.35 -16.35
CA PHE A 84 -1.90 14.45 -15.23
C PHE A 84 -3.27 13.85 -15.56
N ALA A 85 -3.90 13.19 -14.58
CA ALA A 85 -5.28 12.69 -14.71
C ALA A 85 -6.29 13.86 -14.88
N HIS A 86 -6.07 14.92 -14.10
CA HIS A 86 -6.87 16.14 -14.08
C HIS A 86 -5.97 17.38 -14.20
N PRO A 87 -5.45 17.70 -15.40
CA PRO A 87 -4.59 18.87 -15.62
C PRO A 87 -5.30 20.19 -15.32
N GLU A 88 -6.64 20.24 -15.38
CA GLU A 88 -7.42 21.40 -14.94
C GLU A 88 -7.27 21.74 -13.45
N ARG A 89 -6.68 20.83 -12.65
CA ARG A 89 -6.34 21.00 -11.24
C ARG A 89 -4.84 21.23 -11.02
N VAL A 90 -4.08 21.52 -12.07
CA VAL A 90 -2.63 21.72 -12.03
C VAL A 90 -2.28 23.11 -12.52
N TYR A 91 -1.37 23.76 -11.81
CA TYR A 91 -0.81 25.06 -12.22
C TYR A 91 0.70 24.96 -12.35
N GLY A 92 1.28 25.69 -13.30
CA GLY A 92 2.73 25.78 -13.47
C GLY A 92 3.29 27.13 -13.04
N ARG A 93 4.50 27.14 -12.47
CA ARG A 93 5.24 28.39 -12.21
C ARG A 93 6.71 28.23 -12.52
N GLU A 94 7.28 29.31 -13.03
CA GLU A 94 8.72 29.49 -13.23
C GLU A 94 9.21 30.55 -12.23
N ARG A 95 10.39 30.31 -11.67
CA ARG A 95 11.14 31.14 -10.70
C ARG A 95 12.54 31.46 -11.23
N SER A 96 12.75 31.41 -12.55
CA SER A 96 14.04 31.50 -13.25
C SER A 96 14.85 32.78 -13.00
N ALA A 97 14.27 33.82 -12.39
CA ALA A 97 14.87 35.14 -12.27
C ALA A 97 16.17 35.22 -11.44
N MET A 98 16.58 34.21 -10.65
CA MET A 98 17.77 34.29 -9.78
C MET A 98 18.95 33.37 -10.13
N TYR A 99 18.79 32.34 -10.97
CA TYR A 99 19.85 31.35 -11.22
C TYR A 99 20.70 31.64 -12.47
N SER A 100 20.30 32.61 -13.30
CA SER A 100 21.00 33.00 -14.53
C SER A 100 22.29 33.80 -14.33
N HIS A 101 22.69 34.10 -13.08
CA HIS A 101 23.76 35.06 -12.78
C HIS A 101 25.08 34.48 -12.26
N TYR A 102 25.21 33.16 -12.14
CA TYR A 102 26.48 32.54 -11.74
C TYR A 102 27.04 31.71 -12.89
N ASN A 103 28.24 32.08 -13.37
CA ASN A 103 29.08 31.26 -14.26
C ASN A 103 29.47 29.96 -13.53
N ARG A 104 28.55 29.01 -13.45
CA ARG A 104 28.78 27.68 -12.88
C ARG A 104 29.16 26.73 -14.00
N THR A 105 30.29 26.05 -13.86
CA THR A 105 30.82 25.10 -14.85
C THR A 105 30.55 23.64 -14.48
N ASP A 106 30.10 23.36 -13.26
CA ASP A 106 29.71 22.02 -12.82
C ASP A 106 28.31 21.67 -13.33
N GLN A 107 28.24 20.72 -14.26
CA GLN A 107 27.00 20.29 -14.89
C GLN A 107 25.97 19.76 -13.88
N SER A 108 26.38 19.12 -12.79
CA SER A 108 25.45 18.58 -11.78
C SER A 108 24.72 19.69 -11.02
N VAL A 109 25.44 20.79 -10.74
CA VAL A 109 24.89 21.97 -10.09
C VAL A 109 23.96 22.72 -11.04
N VAL A 110 24.34 22.85 -12.30
CA VAL A 110 23.49 23.47 -13.34
C VAL A 110 22.18 22.69 -13.52
N THR A 111 22.25 21.36 -13.66
CA THR A 111 21.05 20.50 -13.73
C THR A 111 20.15 20.71 -12.52
N THR A 112 20.72 20.73 -11.31
CA THR A 112 19.93 20.91 -10.09
C THR A 112 19.28 22.30 -10.01
N ASP A 113 19.99 23.35 -10.42
CA ASP A 113 19.43 24.70 -10.44
C ASP A 113 18.30 24.85 -11.47
N HIS A 114 18.41 24.19 -12.62
CA HIS A 114 17.33 24.14 -13.61
C HIS A 114 16.08 23.45 -13.06
N LEU A 115 16.20 22.27 -12.44
CA LEU A 115 15.06 21.57 -11.83
C LEU A 115 14.38 22.36 -10.70
N LYS A 116 15.11 23.26 -10.02
CA LYS A 116 14.55 24.15 -8.99
C LYS A 116 13.80 25.34 -9.58
N SER A 117 14.04 25.67 -10.85
CA SER A 117 13.57 26.89 -11.49
C SER A 117 12.11 26.82 -11.90
N SER A 118 11.53 25.64 -12.05
CA SER A 118 10.13 25.41 -12.43
C SER A 118 9.50 24.31 -11.58
N PHE A 119 8.16 24.33 -11.51
CA PHE A 119 7.37 23.29 -10.86
C PHE A 119 5.92 23.28 -11.31
N CYS A 120 5.28 22.14 -11.12
CA CYS A 120 3.83 21.99 -11.10
C CYS A 120 3.26 22.07 -9.68
N ILE A 121 2.04 22.57 -9.57
CA ILE A 121 1.21 22.68 -8.35
C ILE A 121 -0.03 21.80 -8.56
N PRO A 122 0.05 20.48 -8.34
CA PRO A 122 -1.10 19.58 -8.47
C PRO A 122 -2.02 19.67 -7.24
N LEU A 123 -3.27 20.09 -7.43
CA LEU A 123 -4.23 20.23 -6.33
C LEU A 123 -5.07 18.95 -6.16
N GLY A 124 -4.48 17.90 -5.60
CA GLY A 124 -5.15 16.63 -5.34
C GLY A 124 -5.49 15.88 -6.63
N THR A 125 -4.47 15.66 -7.46
CA THR A 125 -4.56 14.93 -8.72
C THR A 125 -3.35 14.01 -8.86
N SER A 126 -3.39 13.11 -9.84
CA SER A 126 -2.31 12.17 -10.10
C SER A 126 -1.47 12.56 -11.31
N PHE A 127 -0.15 12.44 -11.19
CA PHE A 127 0.73 12.25 -12.34
C PHE A 127 0.79 10.75 -12.65
N ILE A 128 0.63 10.41 -13.93
CA ILE A 128 0.60 9.03 -14.42
C ILE A 128 1.63 8.91 -15.53
N THR A 129 2.37 7.81 -15.54
CA THR A 129 3.18 7.41 -16.69
C THR A 129 3.04 5.92 -16.94
N ASP A 130 2.97 5.55 -18.22
CA ASP A 130 3.11 4.16 -18.62
C ASP A 130 4.50 3.66 -18.20
N LEU A 131 4.53 2.51 -17.56
CA LEU A 131 5.75 1.93 -17.02
C LEU A 131 5.54 0.42 -16.85
N PRO A 132 6.37 -0.44 -17.48
CA PRO A 132 6.19 -1.89 -17.39
C PRO A 132 6.10 -2.40 -15.96
N ASN A 133 5.44 -3.54 -15.77
CA ASN A 133 5.42 -4.19 -14.46
C ASN A 133 6.84 -4.44 -13.94
N GLY A 134 7.07 -4.12 -12.67
CA GLY A 134 8.40 -4.22 -12.10
C GLY A 134 8.52 -3.55 -10.74
N THR A 135 9.75 -3.38 -10.28
CA THR A 135 10.02 -2.70 -9.02
C THR A 135 10.93 -1.52 -9.28
N TYR A 136 10.48 -0.34 -8.86
CA TYR A 136 11.08 0.92 -9.23
C TYR A 136 11.36 1.77 -8.00
N GLN A 137 12.54 2.37 -7.98
CA GLN A 137 12.88 3.43 -7.05
C GLN A 137 12.49 4.75 -7.70
N ILE A 138 11.75 5.56 -6.93
CA ILE A 138 11.24 6.85 -7.35
C ILE A 138 11.96 7.91 -6.52
N GLN A 139 12.67 8.81 -7.19
CA GLN A 139 13.18 10.05 -6.59
C GLN A 139 12.23 11.19 -6.94
N ILE A 140 11.77 11.91 -5.94
CA ILE A 140 10.97 13.12 -6.14
C ILE A 140 11.74 14.32 -5.62
N MET A 141 11.64 15.45 -6.32
CA MET A 141 12.09 16.76 -5.84
C MET A 141 10.89 17.65 -5.63
N VAL A 142 10.80 18.24 -4.43
CA VAL A 142 9.71 19.15 -4.03
C VAL A 142 10.30 20.39 -3.35
N GLY A 143 9.77 21.57 -3.67
CA GLY A 143 10.19 22.82 -3.05
C GLY A 143 9.76 24.07 -3.82
N ASP A 144 9.93 25.23 -3.19
CA ASP A 144 9.71 26.54 -3.81
C ASP A 144 10.66 27.54 -3.15
N GLU A 145 11.13 28.50 -3.95
CA GLU A 145 11.93 29.61 -3.46
C GLU A 145 11.11 30.52 -2.54
N GLN A 146 9.83 30.72 -2.85
CA GLN A 146 9.03 31.79 -2.25
C GLN A 146 7.99 31.30 -1.24
N ALA A 147 7.55 30.04 -1.34
CA ALA A 147 6.46 29.52 -0.53
C ALA A 147 6.90 28.34 0.33
N ALA A 148 6.36 28.26 1.54
CA ALA A 148 6.36 27.01 2.28
C ALA A 148 5.40 26.02 1.60
N THR A 149 5.74 24.73 1.64
CA THR A 149 4.95 23.67 1.02
C THR A 149 4.69 22.56 2.03
N HIS A 150 3.53 21.92 1.89
CA HIS A 150 3.20 20.67 2.56
C HIS A 150 2.73 19.69 1.47
N THR A 151 3.55 18.69 1.18
CA THR A 151 3.31 17.76 0.07
C THR A 151 3.10 16.34 0.60
N ILE A 152 2.00 15.73 0.19
CA ILE A 152 1.67 14.33 0.46
C ILE A 152 1.80 13.55 -0.85
N ILE A 153 2.46 12.40 -0.79
CA ILE A 153 2.70 11.54 -1.95
C ILE A 153 2.13 10.15 -1.66
N LYS A 154 1.14 9.77 -2.45
CA LYS A 154 0.56 8.43 -2.46
C LYS A 154 0.78 7.77 -3.81
N CYS A 155 0.78 6.44 -3.86
CA CYS A 155 0.93 5.69 -5.11
C CYS A 155 -0.20 4.67 -5.30
N GLY A 156 -0.62 4.48 -6.56
CA GLY A 156 -1.62 3.50 -6.95
C GLY A 156 -2.94 3.68 -6.19
N ALA A 157 -3.41 2.61 -5.53
CA ALA A 157 -4.60 2.60 -4.69
C ALA A 157 -4.39 3.30 -3.34
N GLY A 158 -3.77 4.49 -3.31
CA GLY A 158 -3.66 5.31 -2.10
C GLY A 158 -2.55 4.92 -1.11
N LYS A 159 -1.58 4.07 -1.49
CA LYS A 159 -0.45 3.73 -0.62
C LYS A 159 0.33 4.97 -0.21
N LEU A 160 0.49 5.22 1.09
CA LEU A 160 1.32 6.32 1.56
C LEU A 160 2.79 5.94 1.41
N MET A 161 3.51 6.61 0.51
CA MET A 161 4.89 6.24 0.17
C MET A 161 5.94 6.94 1.02
N LEU A 162 5.61 8.13 1.51
CA LEU A 162 6.48 8.98 2.33
C LEU A 162 5.66 9.63 3.44
N PRO A 163 6.25 9.90 4.62
CA PRO A 163 5.69 10.87 5.55
C PRO A 163 5.47 12.22 4.84
N PRO A 164 4.51 13.05 5.28
CA PRO A 164 4.31 14.37 4.69
C PRO A 164 5.61 15.17 4.63
N ILE A 165 5.84 15.84 3.49
CA ILE A 165 7.06 16.58 3.22
C ILE A 165 6.77 18.06 3.37
N ASP A 166 7.34 18.66 4.42
CA ASP A 166 7.30 20.10 4.64
C ASP A 166 8.59 20.75 4.10
N THR A 167 8.44 21.85 3.37
CA THR A 167 9.56 22.72 2.97
C THR A 167 9.30 24.16 3.37
N LEU A 168 10.33 24.88 3.80
CA LEU A 168 10.29 26.33 3.98
C LEU A 168 10.57 27.05 2.64
N PRO A 169 10.26 28.36 2.52
CA PRO A 169 10.72 29.15 1.38
C PRO A 169 12.23 29.04 1.20
N GLY A 170 12.68 28.79 -0.03
CA GLY A 170 14.10 28.63 -0.38
C GLY A 170 14.62 27.22 -0.14
N GLN A 171 13.76 26.26 0.21
CA GLN A 171 14.14 24.87 0.40
C GLN A 171 13.58 23.98 -0.71
N TRP A 172 14.44 23.05 -1.15
CA TRP A 172 14.07 21.91 -1.99
C TRP A 172 14.57 20.65 -1.31
N ILE A 173 13.72 19.64 -1.27
CA ILE A 173 14.01 18.35 -0.67
C ILE A 173 13.85 17.28 -1.75
N SER A 174 14.85 16.41 -1.86
CA SER A 174 14.73 15.17 -2.60
C SER A 174 14.41 14.02 -1.65
N LYS A 175 13.40 13.22 -1.99
CA LYS A 175 13.04 12.00 -1.26
C LYS A 175 13.02 10.80 -2.20
N LEU A 176 13.37 9.66 -1.65
CA LEU A 176 13.36 8.38 -2.33
C LEU A 176 12.37 7.43 -1.64
N PHE A 177 11.65 6.67 -2.44
CA PHE A 177 10.86 5.50 -2.04
C PHE A 177 10.89 4.46 -3.15
N THR A 178 10.53 3.22 -2.85
CA THR A 178 10.45 2.15 -3.83
C THR A 178 9.05 1.58 -3.86
N VAL A 179 8.55 1.26 -5.06
CA VAL A 179 7.17 0.83 -5.29
C VAL A 179 7.11 -0.32 -6.29
N PRO A 180 6.21 -1.31 -6.10
CA PRO A 180 5.89 -2.26 -7.14
C PRO A 180 4.92 -1.59 -8.14
N VAL A 181 5.22 -1.73 -9.42
CA VAL A 181 4.36 -1.33 -10.52
C VAL A 181 3.66 -2.58 -11.01
N ILE A 182 2.34 -2.56 -10.87
CA ILE A 182 1.41 -3.58 -11.35
C ILE A 182 0.40 -2.86 -12.26
N ASP A 183 0.01 -3.46 -13.37
CA ASP A 183 -0.86 -2.89 -14.43
C ASP A 183 -0.18 -1.91 -15.41
N ASN A 184 1.13 -2.04 -15.61
CA ASN A 184 1.92 -1.29 -16.58
C ASN A 184 1.84 0.25 -16.46
N LYS A 185 1.57 0.77 -15.26
CA LYS A 185 1.51 2.21 -15.00
C LYS A 185 1.98 2.57 -13.60
N LEU A 186 2.72 3.67 -13.50
CA LEU A 186 2.98 4.36 -12.24
C LEU A 186 1.98 5.50 -12.09
N GLN A 187 1.25 5.52 -10.98
CA GLN A 187 0.34 6.59 -10.63
C GLN A 187 0.77 7.22 -9.31
N LEU A 188 1.28 8.45 -9.35
CA LEU A 188 1.65 9.25 -8.19
C LEU A 188 0.53 10.24 -7.90
N HIS A 189 -0.20 10.06 -6.80
CA HIS A 189 -1.17 11.03 -6.31
C HIS A 189 -0.46 12.08 -5.45
N ILE A 190 -0.56 13.35 -5.84
CA ILE A 190 0.08 14.47 -5.15
C ILE A 190 -0.99 15.40 -4.57
N SER A 191 -0.88 15.66 -3.27
CA SER A 191 -1.81 16.50 -2.52
C SER A 191 -1.11 17.25 -1.38
N GLY A 192 -1.87 17.87 -0.48
CA GLY A 192 -1.37 18.68 0.63
C GLY A 192 -1.59 20.18 0.45
N LYS A 193 -1.04 20.98 1.36
CA LYS A 193 -1.18 22.45 1.34
C LYS A 193 -0.09 23.05 0.46
N ALA A 194 -0.48 23.51 -0.73
CA ALA A 194 0.41 24.11 -1.72
C ALA A 194 1.58 23.18 -2.12
N PRO A 195 1.31 21.97 -2.64
CA PRO A 195 2.36 21.04 -3.06
C PRO A 195 3.16 21.60 -4.25
N ARG A 196 4.42 21.18 -4.36
CA ARG A 196 5.33 21.57 -5.44
C ARG A 196 6.03 20.34 -5.95
N LEU A 197 5.79 19.98 -7.19
CA LEU A 197 6.51 18.89 -7.84
C LEU A 197 7.44 19.52 -8.87
N ASN A 198 8.75 19.38 -8.63
CA ASN A 198 9.80 19.91 -9.49
C ASN A 198 10.32 18.83 -10.44
N ALA A 199 10.60 17.64 -9.90
CA ALA A 199 11.18 16.55 -10.69
C ALA A 199 10.76 15.18 -10.17
N VAL A 200 10.68 14.20 -11.08
CA VAL A 200 10.54 12.78 -10.77
C VAL A 200 11.56 11.98 -11.57
N GLU A 201 12.37 11.18 -10.90
CA GLU A 201 13.24 10.18 -11.56
C GLU A 201 12.79 8.77 -11.17
N ILE A 202 12.76 7.87 -12.15
CA ILE A 202 12.26 6.50 -12.04
C ILE A 202 13.37 5.55 -12.50
N THR A 203 13.81 4.66 -11.61
CA THR A 203 14.86 3.67 -11.92
C THR A 203 14.41 2.27 -11.54
N ALA A 204 14.55 1.31 -12.46
CA ALA A 204 14.26 -0.09 -12.17
C ALA A 204 15.28 -0.67 -11.17
N VAL A 205 14.78 -1.27 -10.09
CA VAL A 205 15.58 -1.85 -9.00
C VAL A 205 15.09 -3.27 -8.66
N PRO A 206 15.16 -4.23 -9.59
CA PRO A 206 14.56 -5.55 -9.43
C PRO A 206 15.17 -6.41 -8.30
N GLN A 207 16.32 -6.01 -7.76
CA GLN A 207 17.06 -6.71 -6.70
C GLN A 207 16.89 -6.09 -5.31
N VAL A 208 16.08 -5.03 -5.18
CA VAL A 208 15.76 -4.44 -3.88
C VAL A 208 15.00 -5.46 -3.02
N LEU A 209 15.21 -5.42 -1.70
CA LEU A 209 14.48 -6.29 -0.78
C LEU A 209 12.98 -6.01 -0.89
N LYS A 210 12.17 -7.06 -1.01
CA LYS A 210 10.71 -6.95 -0.99
C LYS A 210 10.12 -7.43 0.31
N LEU A 211 9.14 -6.67 0.78
CA LEU A 211 8.27 -7.01 1.90
C LEU A 211 6.88 -7.32 1.34
N PHE A 212 6.61 -8.61 1.14
CA PHE A 212 5.29 -9.08 0.71
C PHE A 212 4.35 -9.16 1.91
N ILE A 213 3.09 -8.76 1.74
CA ILE A 213 2.08 -8.81 2.79
C ILE A 213 0.86 -9.60 2.29
N ALA A 214 0.49 -10.65 3.02
CA ALA A 214 -0.76 -11.38 2.83
C ALA A 214 -1.69 -11.09 4.01
N GLY A 215 -2.94 -10.72 3.71
CA GLY A 215 -3.92 -10.44 4.74
C GLY A 215 -5.30 -10.06 4.23
N ASP A 216 -6.12 -9.52 5.13
CA ASP A 216 -7.53 -9.21 4.95
C ASP A 216 -7.82 -7.70 4.75
N SER A 217 -9.07 -7.28 4.99
CA SER A 217 -9.51 -5.89 4.83
C SER A 217 -8.86 -4.90 5.80
N THR A 218 -8.32 -5.36 6.92
CA THR A 218 -7.59 -4.51 7.88
C THR A 218 -6.16 -4.22 7.41
N VAL A 219 -5.70 -4.91 6.36
CA VAL A 219 -4.35 -4.86 5.81
C VAL A 219 -4.31 -4.28 4.40
N THR A 220 -5.31 -4.58 3.57
CA THR A 220 -5.41 -4.24 2.14
C THR A 220 -5.21 -2.76 1.80
N ASP A 221 -4.75 -2.50 0.58
CA ASP A 221 -4.87 -1.17 0.00
C ASP A 221 -6.33 -0.90 -0.37
N GLN A 222 -6.84 0.29 -0.04
CA GLN A 222 -8.19 0.73 -0.35
C GLN A 222 -8.16 1.81 -1.43
N LYS A 223 -8.93 1.61 -2.51
CA LYS A 223 -9.01 2.58 -3.62
C LYS A 223 -9.64 3.89 -3.14
N GLU A 224 -9.35 4.99 -3.84
CA GLU A 224 -9.83 6.34 -3.48
C GLU A 224 -11.37 6.43 -3.31
N GLY A 225 -12.13 5.72 -4.15
CA GLY A 225 -13.59 5.65 -4.02
C GLY A 225 -14.10 4.92 -2.78
N GLY A 226 -13.23 4.22 -2.05
CA GLY A 226 -13.50 3.60 -0.75
C GLY A 226 -13.12 4.48 0.45
N ALA A 227 -12.61 5.70 0.24
CA ALA A 227 -12.25 6.58 1.34
C ALA A 227 -13.45 6.86 2.26
N PRO A 228 -13.29 6.79 3.61
CA PRO A 228 -12.01 6.88 4.31
C PRO A 228 -11.34 5.56 4.67
N TYR A 229 -11.83 4.41 4.20
CA TYR A 229 -11.24 3.11 4.53
C TYR A 229 -9.76 3.04 4.20
N ALA A 230 -8.97 2.42 5.09
CA ALA A 230 -7.56 2.12 4.86
C ALA A 230 -7.13 0.87 5.63
N GLY A 231 -6.23 0.07 5.02
CA GLY A 231 -5.54 -1.02 5.72
C GLY A 231 -4.15 -0.58 6.19
N TRP A 232 -3.62 -1.17 7.26
CA TRP A 232 -2.30 -0.78 7.77
C TRP A 232 -1.18 -1.08 6.77
N GLY A 233 -1.32 -2.11 5.93
CA GLY A 233 -0.36 -2.43 4.87
C GLY A 233 -0.27 -1.35 3.79
N GLN A 234 -1.34 -0.57 3.59
CA GLN A 234 -1.37 0.61 2.71
C GLN A 234 -0.49 1.76 3.22
N MET A 235 -0.31 1.82 4.54
CA MET A 235 0.38 2.91 5.24
C MET A 235 1.84 2.57 5.57
N LEU A 236 2.17 1.28 5.61
CA LEU A 236 3.49 0.77 5.93
C LEU A 236 4.64 1.29 5.04
N PRO A 237 4.49 1.52 3.71
CA PRO A 237 5.62 1.97 2.87
C PRO A 237 6.28 3.26 3.37
N ALA A 238 5.49 4.18 3.94
CA ALA A 238 5.99 5.44 4.50
C ALA A 238 6.96 5.27 5.68
N LEU A 239 6.97 4.09 6.32
CA LEU A 239 7.83 3.77 7.48
C LEU A 239 9.14 3.09 7.07
N PHE A 240 9.32 2.76 5.79
CA PHE A 240 10.52 2.14 5.25
C PHE A 240 11.32 3.10 4.36
N LYS A 241 12.66 2.97 4.44
CA LYS A 241 13.61 3.59 3.52
C LYS A 241 13.42 3.01 2.11
N HIS A 242 13.95 3.72 1.12
CA HIS A 242 13.87 3.37 -0.30
C HIS A 242 14.53 2.04 -0.70
N ASP A 243 15.28 1.40 0.19
CA ASP A 243 15.96 0.12 -0.09
C ASP A 243 15.04 -1.08 0.19
N VAL A 244 13.76 -0.83 0.46
CA VAL A 244 12.70 -1.83 0.62
C VAL A 244 11.50 -1.46 -0.24
N CYS A 245 10.96 -2.44 -0.95
CA CYS A 245 9.70 -2.36 -1.65
C CYS A 245 8.60 -3.04 -0.81
N VAL A 246 7.61 -2.30 -0.36
CA VAL A 246 6.44 -2.88 0.32
C VAL A 246 5.38 -3.27 -0.72
N ASP A 247 5.19 -4.57 -0.89
CA ASP A 247 4.28 -5.16 -1.87
C ASP A 247 3.08 -5.80 -1.15
N ASN A 248 2.00 -5.03 -1.04
CA ASN A 248 0.81 -5.45 -0.28
C ASN A 248 -0.14 -6.24 -1.18
N HIS A 249 -0.26 -7.53 -0.92
CA HIS A 249 -1.16 -8.45 -1.64
C HIS A 249 -2.42 -8.76 -0.82
N ALA A 250 -2.62 -8.12 0.34
CA ALA A 250 -3.81 -8.30 1.14
C ALA A 250 -5.07 -7.85 0.40
N ILE A 251 -6.20 -8.52 0.67
CA ILE A 251 -7.47 -8.27 -0.02
C ILE A 251 -8.63 -8.38 0.95
N SER A 252 -9.56 -7.43 0.85
CA SER A 252 -10.79 -7.42 1.65
C SER A 252 -11.55 -8.75 1.61
N GLY A 253 -11.98 -9.18 2.80
CA GLY A 253 -12.85 -10.35 2.99
C GLY A 253 -12.17 -11.71 2.89
N ARG A 254 -10.85 -11.77 2.69
CA ARG A 254 -10.12 -13.05 2.59
C ARG A 254 -9.75 -13.60 3.96
N SER A 255 -9.72 -14.92 4.06
CA SER A 255 -9.19 -15.67 5.19
C SER A 255 -7.87 -16.36 4.80
N SER A 256 -7.19 -17.00 5.75
CA SER A 256 -6.00 -17.81 5.46
C SER A 256 -6.28 -18.91 4.43
N LYS A 257 -7.51 -19.44 4.43
CA LYS A 257 -7.99 -20.42 3.47
C LYS A 257 -8.28 -19.80 2.11
N SER A 258 -9.21 -18.84 2.06
CA SER A 258 -9.76 -18.37 0.78
C SER A 258 -8.70 -17.64 -0.06
N PHE A 259 -7.69 -17.06 0.58
CA PHE A 259 -6.56 -16.44 -0.10
C PHE A 259 -5.70 -17.46 -0.87
N ILE A 260 -5.50 -18.67 -0.31
CA ILE A 260 -4.84 -19.77 -1.02
C ILE A 260 -5.75 -20.34 -2.11
N ASP A 261 -7.03 -20.59 -1.80
CA ASP A 261 -7.99 -21.17 -2.74
C ASP A 261 -8.16 -20.28 -4.01
N GLU A 262 -8.02 -18.96 -3.87
CA GLU A 262 -8.04 -17.99 -4.98
C GLU A 262 -6.69 -17.86 -5.73
N GLY A 263 -5.66 -18.65 -5.37
CA GLY A 263 -4.35 -18.62 -6.02
C GLY A 263 -3.47 -17.41 -5.68
N ARG A 264 -3.84 -16.61 -4.68
CA ARG A 264 -3.10 -15.37 -4.34
C ARG A 264 -1.74 -15.63 -3.71
N LEU A 265 -1.62 -16.70 -2.92
CA LEU A 265 -0.32 -17.12 -2.40
C LEU A 265 0.63 -17.53 -3.53
N THR A 266 0.12 -18.10 -4.63
CA THR A 266 0.91 -18.43 -5.82
C THR A 266 1.49 -17.17 -6.47
N ILE A 267 0.68 -16.10 -6.59
CA ILE A 267 1.14 -14.81 -7.14
C ILE A 267 2.32 -14.24 -6.33
N ILE A 268 2.27 -14.36 -5.00
CA ILE A 268 3.40 -14.00 -4.13
C ILE A 268 4.58 -14.93 -4.38
N ALA A 269 4.35 -16.25 -4.35
CA ALA A 269 5.40 -17.26 -4.50
C ALA A 269 6.19 -17.12 -5.81
N ASP A 270 5.53 -16.72 -6.89
CA ASP A 270 6.16 -16.51 -8.21
C ASP A 270 7.12 -15.31 -8.24
N GLN A 271 6.92 -14.34 -7.35
CA GLN A 271 7.73 -13.12 -7.28
C GLN A 271 8.72 -13.11 -6.10
N LEU A 272 8.48 -13.94 -5.09
CA LEU A 272 9.25 -14.01 -3.85
C LEU A 272 10.66 -14.56 -4.11
N LYS A 273 11.67 -13.86 -3.58
CA LYS A 273 13.10 -14.21 -3.74
C LYS A 273 13.77 -14.48 -2.40
N ALA A 274 14.94 -15.10 -2.47
CA ALA A 274 15.76 -15.33 -1.30
C ALA A 274 16.12 -14.00 -0.62
N GLY A 275 15.92 -13.93 0.70
CA GLY A 275 16.14 -12.72 1.51
C GLY A 275 14.93 -11.78 1.60
N ASP A 276 13.89 -11.94 0.78
CA ASP A 276 12.63 -11.22 0.93
C ASP A 276 11.90 -11.62 2.23
N PHE A 277 10.84 -10.89 2.56
CA PHE A 277 9.99 -11.16 3.71
C PHE A 277 8.54 -11.37 3.29
N LEU A 278 7.84 -12.27 3.99
CA LEU A 278 6.40 -12.49 3.84
C LEU A 278 5.70 -12.29 5.20
N LEU A 279 4.98 -11.18 5.33
CA LEU A 279 4.14 -10.86 6.50
C LEU A 279 2.76 -11.47 6.29
N ILE A 280 2.28 -12.20 7.28
CA ILE A 280 1.06 -13.00 7.18
C ILE A 280 0.14 -12.62 8.34
N GLN A 281 -1.00 -11.99 8.03
CA GLN A 281 -2.01 -11.62 9.02
C GLN A 281 -3.41 -12.07 8.58
N PHE A 282 -3.99 -13.04 9.28
CA PHE A 282 -5.35 -13.52 9.05
C PHE A 282 -6.05 -13.82 10.38
N GLY A 283 -7.36 -14.07 10.37
CA GLY A 283 -8.16 -14.33 11.56
C GLY A 283 -9.60 -13.82 11.44
N HIS A 284 -9.81 -12.58 10.97
CA HIS A 284 -11.15 -11.95 10.95
C HIS A 284 -12.20 -12.70 10.13
N ASN A 285 -11.77 -13.35 9.04
CA ASN A 285 -12.67 -14.10 8.16
C ASN A 285 -12.55 -15.61 8.36
N ASP A 286 -11.51 -16.06 9.09
CA ASP A 286 -11.28 -17.44 9.48
C ASP A 286 -12.25 -17.88 10.57
N GLU A 287 -12.57 -16.99 11.52
CA GLU A 287 -13.54 -17.26 12.60
C GLU A 287 -15.00 -17.31 12.15
N LYS A 288 -15.29 -16.93 10.91
CA LYS A 288 -16.67 -16.86 10.41
C LYS A 288 -17.18 -18.27 10.10
N ASN A 289 -18.43 -18.53 10.46
CA ASN A 289 -19.15 -19.74 10.03
C ASN A 289 -19.55 -19.65 8.54
N ASP A 290 -18.54 -19.66 7.67
CA ASP A 290 -18.67 -19.64 6.22
C ASP A 290 -17.76 -20.73 5.64
N PRO A 291 -18.29 -21.79 5.00
CA PRO A 291 -17.47 -22.86 4.46
C PRO A 291 -16.38 -22.41 3.47
N ALA A 292 -16.56 -21.28 2.78
CA ALA A 292 -15.58 -20.77 1.82
C ALA A 292 -14.39 -20.06 2.49
N ARG A 293 -14.54 -19.58 3.72
CA ARG A 293 -13.54 -18.73 4.42
C ARG A 293 -13.14 -19.29 5.78
N GLY A 294 -14.11 -19.83 6.51
CA GLY A 294 -13.98 -20.34 7.85
C GLY A 294 -12.97 -21.46 7.97
N THR A 295 -12.25 -21.45 9.08
CA THR A 295 -11.31 -22.49 9.47
C THR A 295 -11.57 -22.91 10.93
N GLU A 296 -10.70 -23.72 11.51
CA GLU A 296 -10.75 -24.14 12.91
C GLU A 296 -9.38 -23.83 13.54
N PRO A 297 -9.31 -23.11 14.68
CA PRO A 297 -8.08 -22.48 15.18
C PRO A 297 -6.88 -23.42 15.26
N PHE A 298 -7.03 -24.56 15.94
CA PHE A 298 -5.91 -25.47 16.22
C PHE A 298 -5.69 -26.55 15.15
N THR A 299 -6.43 -26.51 14.04
CA THR A 299 -6.30 -27.47 12.94
C THR A 299 -6.14 -26.71 11.62
N THR A 300 -7.22 -26.57 10.85
CA THR A 300 -7.16 -26.03 9.49
C THR A 300 -6.58 -24.62 9.42
N TYR A 301 -6.81 -23.76 10.41
CA TYR A 301 -6.18 -22.43 10.45
C TYR A 301 -4.65 -22.52 10.51
N LYS A 302 -4.11 -23.35 11.43
CA LYS A 302 -2.67 -23.62 11.50
C LYS A 302 -2.15 -24.28 10.23
N ASP A 303 -2.90 -25.24 9.66
CA ASP A 303 -2.52 -25.92 8.42
C ASP A 303 -2.42 -24.94 7.23
N TYR A 304 -3.35 -23.98 7.14
CA TYR A 304 -3.30 -22.94 6.11
C TYR A 304 -2.14 -21.98 6.35
N LEU A 305 -1.96 -21.45 7.56
CA LEU A 305 -0.83 -20.58 7.88
C LEU A 305 0.54 -21.24 7.65
N LEU A 306 0.66 -22.55 7.93
CA LEU A 306 1.88 -23.32 7.67
C LEU A 306 2.24 -23.32 6.18
N GLN A 307 1.27 -23.34 5.26
CA GLN A 307 1.55 -23.27 3.83
C GLN A 307 2.24 -21.96 3.43
N TYR A 308 1.87 -20.82 4.03
CA TYR A 308 2.55 -19.54 3.78
C TYR A 308 4.00 -19.57 4.26
N ILE A 309 4.24 -20.16 5.44
CA ILE A 309 5.58 -20.32 6.01
C ILE A 309 6.45 -21.18 5.09
N GLU A 310 5.91 -22.31 4.62
CA GLU A 310 6.63 -23.23 3.74
C GLU A 310 6.90 -22.63 2.36
N VAL A 311 5.97 -21.84 1.81
CA VAL A 311 6.21 -21.07 0.58
C VAL A 311 7.38 -20.11 0.75
N ALA A 312 7.40 -19.33 1.84
CA ALA A 312 8.50 -18.41 2.11
C ALA A 312 9.83 -19.13 2.24
N ARG A 313 9.89 -20.19 3.05
CA ARG A 313 11.11 -20.99 3.26
C ARG A 313 11.62 -21.64 1.98
N THR A 314 10.72 -22.20 1.18
CA THR A 314 11.08 -22.84 -0.11
C THR A 314 11.71 -21.84 -1.08
N LYS A 315 11.29 -20.57 -1.03
CA LYS A 315 11.86 -19.48 -1.82
C LYS A 315 13.11 -18.84 -1.19
N GLY A 316 13.53 -19.29 -0.01
CA GLY A 316 14.63 -18.69 0.76
C GLY A 316 14.27 -17.33 1.39
N ALA A 317 12.98 -17.01 1.48
CA ALA A 317 12.45 -15.82 2.10
C ALA A 317 12.12 -16.07 3.58
N ASN A 318 11.87 -14.98 4.31
CA ASN A 318 11.68 -14.96 5.75
C ASN A 318 10.19 -14.74 6.08
N PRO A 319 9.47 -15.76 6.58
CA PRO A 319 8.09 -15.57 7.02
C PRO A 319 8.06 -14.79 8.35
N ILE A 320 7.00 -14.01 8.55
CA ILE A 320 6.66 -13.36 9.83
C ILE A 320 5.16 -13.52 10.03
N LEU A 321 4.77 -14.12 11.16
CA LEU A 321 3.36 -14.21 11.54
C LEU A 321 2.94 -12.95 12.30
N ILE A 322 1.72 -12.50 12.05
CA ILE A 322 1.11 -11.36 12.72
C ILE A 322 -0.28 -11.79 13.19
N THR A 323 -0.57 -11.62 14.48
CA THR A 323 -1.92 -11.84 15.02
C THR A 323 -2.91 -10.85 14.41
N PRO A 324 -4.21 -11.18 14.24
CA PRO A 324 -5.20 -10.20 13.78
C PRO A 324 -5.28 -9.00 14.73
N VAL A 325 -5.58 -7.81 14.20
CA VAL A 325 -5.83 -6.61 15.01
C VAL A 325 -7.06 -6.79 15.90
N SER A 326 -7.07 -6.18 17.08
CA SER A 326 -8.24 -6.15 17.96
C SER A 326 -9.37 -5.30 17.37
N ARG A 327 -10.62 -5.78 17.48
CA ARG A 327 -11.81 -4.98 17.14
C ARG A 327 -12.16 -4.01 18.27
N ARG A 328 -12.76 -2.87 17.92
CA ARG A 328 -13.19 -1.81 18.85
C ARG A 328 -14.53 -2.15 19.53
N TYR A 329 -14.56 -3.25 20.29
CA TYR A 329 -15.72 -3.62 21.10
C TYR A 329 -15.38 -3.55 22.59
N PHE A 330 -15.82 -2.48 23.25
CA PHE A 330 -15.60 -2.26 24.68
C PHE A 330 -16.69 -2.93 25.52
N ASP A 331 -16.31 -3.48 26.66
CA ASP A 331 -17.23 -3.93 27.69
C ASP A 331 -17.68 -2.76 28.59
N ALA A 332 -18.59 -3.04 29.53
CA ALA A 332 -19.11 -2.03 30.45
C ALA A 332 -18.05 -1.41 31.40
N ASN A 333 -16.87 -2.01 31.50
CA ASN A 333 -15.77 -1.55 32.33
C ASN A 333 -14.72 -0.76 31.53
N GLY A 334 -14.90 -0.62 30.20
CA GLY A 334 -13.97 0.07 29.32
C GLY A 334 -12.79 -0.77 28.85
N PHE A 335 -12.85 -2.11 28.97
CA PHE A 335 -11.85 -3.02 28.43
C PHE A 335 -12.33 -3.61 27.10
N LEU A 336 -11.40 -3.95 26.22
CA LEU A 336 -11.76 -4.60 24.96
C LEU A 336 -12.15 -6.06 25.17
N MET A 337 -13.26 -6.43 24.55
CA MET A 337 -13.72 -7.80 24.45
C MET A 337 -12.88 -8.55 23.42
N ASP A 338 -12.46 -9.77 23.77
CA ASP A 338 -11.82 -10.67 22.82
C ASP A 338 -12.86 -11.15 21.81
N THR A 339 -12.65 -10.83 20.53
CA THR A 339 -13.52 -11.26 19.43
C THR A 339 -12.97 -12.37 18.58
N HIS A 340 -11.70 -12.74 18.77
CA HIS A 340 -11.01 -13.72 17.92
C HIS A 340 -10.68 -15.01 18.68
N GLY A 341 -10.67 -14.97 20.01
CA GLY A 341 -10.51 -16.13 20.87
C GLY A 341 -9.29 -16.98 20.51
N ASP A 342 -9.53 -18.28 20.34
CA ASP A 342 -8.49 -19.27 20.11
C ASP A 342 -7.66 -19.05 18.83
N TYR A 343 -8.11 -18.24 17.87
CA TYR A 343 -7.30 -17.89 16.70
C TYR A 343 -6.01 -17.14 17.05
N ILE A 344 -6.06 -16.25 18.05
CA ILE A 344 -4.88 -15.54 18.55
C ILE A 344 -3.91 -16.52 19.21
N VAL A 345 -4.42 -17.50 19.95
CA VAL A 345 -3.62 -18.54 20.59
C VAL A 345 -2.96 -19.43 19.54
N ALA A 346 -3.73 -19.89 18.56
CA ALA A 346 -3.26 -20.80 17.52
C ALA A 346 -2.11 -20.23 16.68
N VAL A 347 -2.17 -18.95 16.28
CA VAL A 347 -1.07 -18.32 15.53
C VAL A 347 0.18 -18.12 16.40
N LYS A 348 0.02 -17.83 17.70
CA LYS A 348 1.12 -17.74 18.67
C LYS A 348 1.82 -19.08 18.85
N GLU A 349 1.04 -20.15 19.00
CA GLU A 349 1.55 -21.52 19.08
C GLU A 349 2.29 -21.89 17.80
N LEU A 350 1.68 -21.65 16.63
CA LEU A 350 2.32 -21.96 15.35
C LEU A 350 3.64 -21.21 15.18
N ALA A 351 3.70 -19.93 15.54
CA ALA A 351 4.94 -19.15 15.47
C ALA A 351 6.05 -19.75 16.35
N ALA A 352 5.72 -20.18 17.56
CA ALA A 352 6.66 -20.85 18.46
C ALA A 352 7.11 -22.22 17.92
N GLU A 353 6.16 -23.05 17.48
CA GLU A 353 6.41 -24.38 16.89
C GLU A 353 7.31 -24.31 15.66
N GLN A 354 7.05 -23.34 14.79
CA GLN A 354 7.78 -23.13 13.55
C GLN A 354 9.02 -22.24 13.75
N GLN A 355 9.25 -21.68 14.94
CA GLN A 355 10.36 -20.76 15.20
C GLN A 355 10.37 -19.56 14.23
N VAL A 356 9.18 -19.01 13.95
CA VAL A 356 8.97 -17.86 13.07
C VAL A 356 8.75 -16.61 13.94
N PRO A 357 9.35 -15.44 13.60
CA PRO A 357 9.07 -14.21 14.31
C PRO A 357 7.55 -13.90 14.34
N LEU A 358 7.08 -13.45 15.50
CA LEU A 358 5.69 -13.09 15.73
C LEU A 358 5.57 -11.61 16.09
N ILE A 359 4.75 -10.87 15.35
CA ILE A 359 4.26 -9.55 15.75
C ILE A 359 2.87 -9.74 16.39
N ASP A 360 2.80 -9.61 17.71
CA ASP A 360 1.55 -9.70 18.49
C ASP A 360 0.73 -8.40 18.39
N LEU A 361 0.24 -8.12 17.19
CA LEU A 361 -0.52 -6.91 16.87
C LEU A 361 -1.90 -6.86 17.56
N ALA A 362 -2.46 -8.01 17.95
CA ALA A 362 -3.68 -8.08 18.75
C ALA A 362 -3.47 -7.36 20.09
N GLU A 363 -2.38 -7.69 20.79
CA GLU A 363 -2.00 -7.06 22.05
C GLU A 363 -1.65 -5.58 21.86
N GLN A 364 -0.87 -5.23 20.82
CA GLN A 364 -0.50 -3.83 20.58
C GLN A 364 -1.70 -2.94 20.29
N THR A 365 -2.62 -3.41 19.45
CA THR A 365 -3.85 -2.67 19.15
C THR A 365 -4.79 -2.63 20.35
N LYS A 366 -4.86 -3.70 21.15
CA LYS A 366 -5.62 -3.69 22.39
C LYS A 366 -5.15 -2.57 23.33
N MET A 367 -3.84 -2.51 23.60
CA MET A 367 -3.26 -1.48 24.47
C MET A 367 -3.51 -0.07 23.93
N LEU A 368 -3.35 0.14 22.61
CA LEU A 368 -3.64 1.43 21.97
C LEU A 368 -5.10 1.85 22.22
N LEU A 369 -6.04 0.95 21.95
CA LEU A 369 -7.46 1.25 22.05
C LEU A 369 -7.91 1.46 23.49
N GLU A 370 -7.47 0.64 24.43
CA GLU A 370 -7.77 0.81 25.86
C GLU A 370 -7.15 2.10 26.42
N SER A 371 -5.98 2.53 25.93
CA SER A 371 -5.36 3.80 26.34
C SER A 371 -6.14 5.04 25.88
N LEU A 372 -6.81 4.96 24.73
CA LEU A 372 -7.67 6.02 24.20
C LEU A 372 -9.09 5.95 24.80
N GLY A 373 -9.53 4.75 25.16
CA GLY A 373 -10.89 4.46 25.56
C GLY A 373 -11.86 4.47 24.39
N GLU A 374 -13.13 4.19 24.70
CA GLU A 374 -14.18 4.00 23.70
C GLU A 374 -14.34 5.23 22.80
N GLU A 375 -14.63 6.41 23.34
CA GLU A 375 -14.96 7.57 22.52
C GLU A 375 -13.79 8.07 21.65
N GLN A 376 -12.58 8.21 22.22
CA GLN A 376 -11.45 8.77 21.46
C GLN A 376 -10.96 7.79 20.38
N SER A 377 -11.07 6.48 20.60
CA SER A 377 -10.66 5.48 19.61
C SER A 377 -11.52 5.49 18.34
N LYS A 378 -12.71 6.12 18.34
CA LYS A 378 -13.52 6.28 17.11
C LYS A 378 -12.73 6.94 15.98
N SER A 379 -11.82 7.87 16.29
CA SER A 379 -10.99 8.53 15.27
C SER A 379 -9.95 7.61 14.61
N LEU A 380 -9.87 6.34 14.99
CA LEU A 380 -9.03 5.35 14.31
C LEU A 380 -9.83 4.48 13.34
N PHE A 381 -11.15 4.40 13.52
CA PHE A 381 -12.03 3.52 12.75
C PHE A 381 -12.94 4.32 11.82
N VAL A 382 -13.63 3.62 10.93
CA VAL A 382 -14.68 4.20 10.09
C VAL A 382 -15.92 4.46 10.94
N TRP A 383 -15.86 5.54 11.72
CA TRP A 383 -16.95 6.11 12.51
C TRP A 383 -17.28 7.49 11.95
N LEU A 384 -18.27 7.54 11.06
CA LEU A 384 -18.60 8.69 10.22
C LEU A 384 -19.99 9.21 10.55
N TYR A 385 -20.13 10.52 10.63
CA TYR A 385 -21.44 11.15 10.79
C TYR A 385 -22.20 11.23 9.45
N PRO A 386 -23.55 11.23 9.46
CA PRO A 386 -24.33 11.52 8.27
C PRO A 386 -23.91 12.82 7.60
N GLY A 387 -23.68 12.77 6.29
CA GLY A 387 -23.24 13.90 5.46
C GLY A 387 -21.75 14.23 5.53
N GLU A 388 -20.94 13.50 6.30
CA GLU A 388 -19.50 13.77 6.42
C GLU A 388 -18.72 13.37 5.16
N TYR A 389 -19.06 12.23 4.55
CA TYR A 389 -18.40 11.70 3.35
C TYR A 389 -19.40 11.47 2.22
N ILE A 390 -19.04 11.90 1.00
CA ILE A 390 -19.91 11.79 -0.19
C ILE A 390 -20.31 10.34 -0.48
N HIS A 391 -19.40 9.39 -0.25
CA HIS A 391 -19.65 7.97 -0.47
C HIS A 391 -20.38 7.29 0.70
N PHE A 392 -20.58 8.00 1.81
CA PHE A 392 -21.27 7.53 3.03
C PHE A 392 -22.28 8.60 3.51
N PRO A 393 -23.31 8.90 2.71
CA PRO A 393 -24.23 10.01 2.99
C PRO A 393 -24.99 9.84 4.31
N ASP A 394 -25.25 8.60 4.72
CA ASP A 394 -25.95 8.26 5.97
C ASP A 394 -24.99 8.05 7.16
N GLY A 395 -23.68 8.27 6.98
CA GLY A 395 -22.66 7.95 7.97
C GLY A 395 -22.39 6.44 8.04
N MET A 396 -21.54 6.04 8.99
CA MET A 396 -21.19 4.64 9.21
C MET A 396 -20.57 4.44 10.59
N GLU A 397 -20.89 3.33 11.27
CA GLU A 397 -20.26 2.94 12.53
C GLU A 397 -19.63 1.55 12.37
N ASP A 398 -18.34 1.51 12.08
CA ASP A 398 -17.56 0.29 11.90
C ASP A 398 -16.49 0.16 12.99
N ASN A 399 -16.47 -0.96 13.71
CA ASN A 399 -15.51 -1.24 14.79
C ASN A 399 -14.37 -2.18 14.36
N THR A 400 -14.26 -2.49 13.08
CA THR A 400 -13.23 -3.38 12.51
C THR A 400 -12.31 -2.63 11.57
N HIS A 401 -12.87 -1.80 10.68
CA HIS A 401 -12.10 -1.16 9.62
C HIS A 401 -11.59 0.22 10.01
N PHE A 402 -10.33 0.49 9.64
CA PHE A 402 -9.68 1.75 9.97
C PHE A 402 -9.98 2.83 8.95
N GLN A 403 -9.92 4.07 9.41
CA GLN A 403 -9.61 5.21 8.54
C GLN A 403 -8.09 5.39 8.42
N GLU A 404 -7.62 6.25 7.49
CA GLU A 404 -6.18 6.43 7.22
C GLU A 404 -5.35 6.68 8.48
N GLN A 405 -5.85 7.49 9.42
CA GLN A 405 -5.17 7.75 10.68
C GLN A 405 -4.98 6.49 11.52
N GLY A 406 -6.02 5.66 11.66
CA GLY A 406 -5.93 4.40 12.40
C GLY A 406 -5.02 3.40 11.70
N ALA A 407 -5.14 3.26 10.38
CA ALA A 407 -4.28 2.42 9.59
C ALA A 407 -2.80 2.81 9.73
N PHE A 408 -2.49 4.11 9.76
CA PHE A 408 -1.13 4.60 9.96
C PHE A 408 -0.62 4.32 11.37
N GLN A 409 -1.43 4.53 12.42
CA GLN A 409 -1.04 4.17 13.79
C GLN A 409 -0.77 2.67 13.93
N VAL A 410 -1.59 1.82 13.33
CA VAL A 410 -1.37 0.36 13.35
C VAL A 410 -0.11 -0.02 12.56
N ALA A 411 0.18 0.64 11.43
CA ALA A 411 1.42 0.44 10.71
C ALA A 411 2.66 0.84 11.54
N GLN A 412 2.54 1.90 12.36
CA GLN A 412 3.60 2.29 13.31
C GLN A 412 3.84 1.21 14.36
N LEU A 413 2.80 0.60 14.91
CA LEU A 413 2.95 -0.54 15.83
C LEU A 413 3.69 -1.70 15.16
N VAL A 414 3.39 -2.03 13.90
CA VAL A 414 4.14 -3.07 13.16
C VAL A 414 5.62 -2.71 13.04
N ALA A 415 5.94 -1.48 12.64
CA ALA A 415 7.33 -1.01 12.53
C ALA A 415 8.07 -1.00 13.88
N GLU A 416 7.40 -0.60 14.96
CA GLU A 416 7.93 -0.63 16.32
C GLU A 416 8.23 -2.07 16.75
N ARG A 417 7.31 -3.01 16.49
CA ARG A 417 7.55 -4.43 16.80
C ARG A 417 8.67 -5.04 15.99
N ILE A 418 8.84 -4.69 14.71
CA ILE A 418 10.02 -5.08 13.91
C ILE A 418 11.32 -4.62 14.61
N ARG A 419 11.33 -3.38 15.13
CA ARG A 419 12.48 -2.81 15.84
C ARG A 419 12.75 -3.52 17.17
N GLU A 420 11.73 -3.72 17.99
CA GLU A 420 11.85 -4.33 19.32
C GLU A 420 12.23 -5.81 19.28
N LEU A 421 11.68 -6.55 18.30
CA LEU A 421 12.03 -7.95 18.05
C LEU A 421 13.39 -8.11 17.35
N ALA A 422 14.04 -6.99 17.02
CA ALA A 422 15.31 -6.94 16.31
C ALA A 422 15.33 -7.77 15.01
N ILE A 423 14.26 -7.69 14.22
CA ILE A 423 14.12 -8.50 12.98
C ILE A 423 15.09 -7.98 11.92
N GLN A 424 16.17 -8.73 11.68
CA GLN A 424 17.22 -8.38 10.72
C GLN A 424 16.98 -9.03 9.35
N PRO A 425 17.34 -8.37 8.23
CA PRO A 425 17.83 -6.98 8.15
C PRO A 425 16.73 -5.90 8.18
N LEU A 426 15.44 -6.28 8.28
CA LEU A 426 14.30 -5.34 8.16
C LEU A 426 14.42 -4.08 9.03
N LEU A 427 14.85 -4.22 10.29
CA LEU A 427 14.95 -3.08 11.20
C LEU A 427 15.92 -1.99 10.70
N MET A 428 16.94 -2.35 9.93
CA MET A 428 17.90 -1.40 9.36
C MET A 428 17.26 -0.48 8.32
N TYR A 429 16.18 -0.95 7.71
CA TYR A 429 15.44 -0.25 6.66
C TYR A 429 14.29 0.59 7.18
N LEU A 430 13.95 0.52 8.47
CA LEU A 430 12.98 1.45 9.06
C LEU A 430 13.52 2.89 9.02
N ARG A 431 12.63 3.87 8.82
CA ARG A 431 12.95 5.29 8.82
C ARG A 431 13.23 5.85 10.22
#